data_AF-A0A6B0XFH5-F1
#
_entry.id   AF-A0A6B0XFH5-F1
#
_cell.length_a   1.000
_cell.length_b   1.000
_cell.length_c   1.000
_cell.angle_alpha   90.00
_cell.angle_beta   90.00
_cell.angle_gamma   90.00
#
_symmetry.space_group_name_H-M   'P 1'
#
loop_
_entity.id
_entity.type
_entity.pdbx_description
1 polymer ?
#
loop_
_entity_poly.entity_id
_entity_poly.type
_entity_poly.pdbx_seq_one_letter_code
_entity_poly.pdbx_strand_id
1 'polypeptide(L)'
;MRNSQSSRGTPNRKRSPKPAYDRGLDLLARRPHFAAELAAKLEQRGYGAAEVESAVERLTVAGHLNEEETAHVLVRSLKRRGYGRRRLELDLRRRGADETAARTALEPVDDEDELERAAAVAARFRSSHPSRDAAALARHLERRGFLPRTIGTVVFDTAGGGIAEGEMQGESSC
;
A
#
# COMPACT_ATOMS: atom_id res chain seq x y z
N MET A 1 -36.08 62.85 22.60
CA MET A 1 -34.70 62.61 23.09
C MET A 1 -34.55 61.13 23.40
N ARG A 2 -33.56 60.43 22.78
CA ARG A 2 -32.92 59.12 23.18
C ARG A 2 -33.86 57.91 23.40
N ASN A 3 -33.60 56.67 22.99
CA ASN A 3 -32.39 55.86 22.91
C ASN A 3 -32.78 54.61 22.06
N SER A 4 -32.03 54.16 21.04
CA SER A 4 -30.90 53.20 21.13
C SER A 4 -31.27 51.96 21.98
N GLN A 5 -31.22 50.69 21.56
CA GLN A 5 -30.34 49.97 20.64
C GLN A 5 -31.07 48.68 20.16
N SER A 6 -30.98 48.28 18.89
CA SER A 6 -29.90 47.45 18.31
C SER A 6 -29.68 46.12 19.04
N SER A 7 -30.45 45.09 18.71
CA SER A 7 -29.98 43.70 18.80
C SER A 7 -29.52 43.27 17.40
N ARG A 8 -28.29 43.67 17.05
CA ARG A 8 -27.58 43.17 15.88
C ARG A 8 -27.35 41.66 16.07
N GLY A 9 -28.04 40.85 15.26
CA GLY A 9 -27.68 39.45 15.08
C GLY A 9 -26.23 39.37 14.59
N THR A 10 -25.39 38.63 15.31
CA THR A 10 -24.03 38.33 14.88
C THR A 10 -24.09 37.67 13.50
N PRO A 11 -23.39 38.18 12.47
CA PRO A 11 -23.35 37.49 11.20
C PRO A 11 -22.64 36.15 11.42
N ASN A 12 -23.36 35.07 11.10
CA ASN A 12 -22.85 33.71 11.08
C ASN A 12 -21.61 33.69 10.16
N ARG A 13 -20.42 33.79 10.77
CA ARG A 13 -19.12 33.75 10.10
C ARG A 13 -18.96 32.32 9.58
N LYS A 14 -19.53 32.06 8.40
CA LYS A 14 -19.33 30.83 7.64
C LYS A 14 -17.86 30.48 7.77
N ARG A 15 -17.53 29.36 8.43
CA ARG A 15 -16.13 28.92 8.56
C ARG A 15 -15.58 28.89 7.14
N SER A 16 -14.62 29.77 6.85
CA SER A 16 -13.89 29.72 5.59
C SER A 16 -13.40 28.28 5.42
N PRO A 17 -13.52 27.68 4.23
CA PRO A 17 -12.98 26.35 4.00
C PRO A 17 -11.50 26.36 4.43
N LYS A 18 -11.09 25.32 5.17
CA LYS A 18 -9.70 25.17 5.61
C LYS A 18 -8.78 25.29 4.38
N PRO A 19 -7.61 25.95 4.46
CA PRO A 19 -6.62 25.93 3.40
C PRO A 19 -6.26 24.49 2.97
N ALA A 20 -5.89 24.31 1.69
CA ALA A 20 -5.50 23.00 1.17
C ALA A 20 -4.37 22.34 1.98
N TYR A 21 -3.42 23.15 2.47
CA TYR A 21 -2.33 22.71 3.35
C TYR A 21 -2.83 22.07 4.65
N ASP A 22 -3.66 22.77 5.42
CA ASP A 22 -4.22 22.25 6.68
C ASP A 22 -5.08 21.00 6.44
N ARG A 23 -5.78 20.99 5.30
CA ARG A 23 -6.56 19.81 4.91
C ARG A 23 -5.66 18.64 4.52
N GLY A 24 -4.52 18.91 3.89
CA GLY A 24 -3.49 17.92 3.60
C GLY A 24 -2.93 17.30 4.87
N LEU A 25 -2.62 18.12 5.89
CA LEU A 25 -2.20 17.65 7.21
C LEU A 25 -3.26 16.75 7.86
N ASP A 26 -4.54 17.15 7.84
CA ASP A 26 -5.64 16.32 8.37
C ASP A 26 -5.71 14.93 7.68
N LEU A 27 -5.39 14.86 6.39
CA LEU A 27 -5.39 13.61 5.62
C LEU A 27 -4.18 12.75 5.98
N LEU A 28 -2.98 13.34 5.99
CA LEU A 28 -1.72 12.67 6.32
C LEU A 28 -1.70 12.15 7.77
N ALA A 29 -2.30 12.88 8.71
CA ALA A 29 -2.42 12.46 10.10
C ALA A 29 -3.21 11.16 10.30
N ARG A 30 -4.12 10.82 9.36
CA ARG A 30 -4.92 9.59 9.43
C ARG A 30 -4.21 8.41 8.80
N ARG A 31 -3.51 8.65 7.68
CA ARG A 31 -2.83 7.63 6.91
C ARG A 31 -1.79 8.26 5.99
N PRO A 32 -0.64 7.61 5.77
CA PRO A 32 0.29 8.03 4.73
C PRO A 32 -0.37 8.00 3.35
N HIS A 33 -0.08 9.01 2.54
CA HIS A 33 -0.56 9.22 1.19
C HIS A 33 0.62 9.55 0.28
N PHE A 34 0.55 9.09 -0.98
CA PHE A 34 1.46 9.58 -2.03
C PHE A 34 1.07 11.01 -2.41
N ALA A 35 2.02 11.77 -2.95
CA ALA A 35 1.77 13.15 -3.38
C ALA A 35 0.61 13.22 -4.39
N ALA A 36 0.60 12.32 -5.37
CA ALA A 36 -0.47 12.22 -6.37
C ALA A 36 -1.85 11.88 -5.75
N GLU A 37 -1.89 10.97 -4.76
CA GLU A 37 -3.13 10.64 -4.06
C GLU A 37 -3.65 11.83 -3.24
N LEU A 38 -2.74 12.56 -2.60
CA LEU A 38 -3.09 13.75 -1.83
C LEU A 38 -3.62 14.86 -2.73
N ALA A 39 -2.94 15.13 -3.85
CA ALA A 39 -3.35 16.13 -4.84
C ALA A 39 -4.76 15.84 -5.37
N ALA A 40 -5.00 14.62 -5.86
CA ALA A 40 -6.30 14.20 -6.37
C ALA A 40 -7.42 14.34 -5.32
N LYS A 41 -7.14 14.05 -4.04
CA LYS A 41 -8.12 14.22 -2.96
C LYS A 41 -8.42 15.67 -2.63
N LEU A 42 -7.45 16.56 -2.76
CA LEU A 42 -7.66 17.99 -2.55
C LEU A 42 -8.45 18.58 -3.73
N GLU A 43 -8.11 18.22 -4.96
CA GLU A 43 -8.89 18.62 -6.15
C GLU A 43 -10.35 18.16 -6.08
N GLN A 44 -10.59 16.89 -5.71
CA GLN A 44 -11.95 16.35 -5.50
C GLN A 44 -12.74 17.09 -4.41
N ARG A 45 -12.05 17.80 -3.51
CA ARG A 45 -12.67 18.62 -2.46
C ARG A 45 -12.91 20.07 -2.88
N GLY A 46 -12.55 20.43 -4.11
CA GLY A 46 -12.81 21.74 -4.70
C GLY A 46 -11.68 22.76 -4.50
N TYR A 47 -10.47 22.33 -4.09
CA TYR A 47 -9.30 23.22 -4.06
C TYR A 47 -8.79 23.46 -5.49
N GLY A 48 -8.32 24.67 -5.77
CA GLY A 48 -7.77 25.02 -7.08
C GLY A 48 -6.39 24.38 -7.30
N ALA A 49 -6.08 24.02 -8.55
CA ALA A 49 -4.84 23.31 -8.90
C ALA A 49 -3.57 23.99 -8.33
N ALA A 50 -3.44 25.32 -8.45
CA ALA A 50 -2.30 26.06 -7.92
C ALA A 50 -2.20 26.02 -6.37
N GLU A 51 -3.34 26.00 -5.68
CA GLU A 51 -3.38 25.86 -4.22
C GLU A 51 -2.96 24.45 -3.79
N VAL A 52 -3.41 23.43 -4.55
CA VAL A 52 -3.05 22.03 -4.32
C VAL A 52 -1.56 21.80 -4.55
N GLU A 53 -1.02 22.29 -5.66
CA GLU A 53 0.41 22.18 -5.98
C GLU A 53 1.27 22.81 -4.89
N SER A 54 0.95 24.04 -4.49
CA SER A 54 1.66 24.72 -3.41
C SER A 54 1.52 24.00 -2.06
N ALA A 55 0.36 23.44 -1.76
CA ALA A 55 0.15 22.67 -0.54
C ALA A 55 0.98 21.38 -0.52
N VAL A 56 0.98 20.63 -1.62
CA VAL A 56 1.76 19.40 -1.77
C VAL A 56 3.25 19.69 -1.66
N GLU A 57 3.76 20.69 -2.37
CA GLU A 57 5.16 21.10 -2.30
C GLU A 57 5.57 21.45 -0.86
N ARG A 58 4.78 22.28 -0.17
CA ARG A 58 5.05 22.65 1.23
C ARG A 58 5.02 21.46 2.17
N LEU A 59 4.12 20.49 1.95
CA LEU A 59 4.04 19.26 2.77
C LEU A 59 5.23 18.33 2.51
N THR A 60 5.74 18.29 1.27
CA THR A 60 6.97 17.56 0.92
C THR A 60 8.19 18.21 1.56
N VAL A 61 8.36 19.53 1.43
CA VAL A 61 9.49 20.27 2.02
C VAL A 61 9.48 20.19 3.54
N ALA A 62 8.30 20.19 4.17
CA ALA A 62 8.15 20.00 5.61
C ALA A 62 8.38 18.54 6.08
N GLY A 63 8.61 17.59 5.16
CA GLY A 63 8.84 16.18 5.47
C GLY A 63 7.58 15.39 5.88
N HIS A 64 6.39 15.96 5.67
CA HIS A 64 5.13 15.27 5.96
C HIS A 64 4.76 14.24 4.87
N LEU A 65 5.21 14.47 3.64
CA LEU A 65 5.13 13.50 2.56
C LEU A 65 6.46 12.77 2.43
N ASN A 66 6.42 11.47 2.72
CA ASN A 66 7.54 10.56 2.48
C ASN A 66 7.04 9.40 1.61
N GLU A 67 7.40 9.43 0.32
CA GLU A 67 6.92 8.44 -0.64
C GLU A 67 7.55 7.07 -0.43
N GLU A 68 8.81 7.02 -0.01
CA GLU A 68 9.51 5.76 0.31
C GLU A 68 8.83 5.06 1.49
N GLU A 69 8.63 5.77 2.61
CA GLU A 69 7.95 5.22 3.78
C GLU A 69 6.52 4.80 3.43
N THR A 70 5.80 5.61 2.65
CA THR A 70 4.44 5.28 2.20
C THR A 70 4.43 3.99 1.36
N ALA A 71 5.41 3.83 0.46
CA ALA A 71 5.58 2.63 -0.36
C ALA A 71 5.92 1.40 0.51
N HIS A 72 6.83 1.51 1.48
CA HIS A 72 7.17 0.43 2.41
C HIS A 72 5.98 0.00 3.26
N VAL A 73 5.23 0.95 3.82
CA VAL A 73 4.00 0.64 4.60
C VAL A 73 2.96 -0.05 3.72
N LEU A 74 2.80 0.39 2.47
CA LEU A 74 1.89 -0.24 1.52
C LEU A 74 2.31 -1.68 1.20
N VAL A 75 3.59 -1.90 0.85
CA VAL A 75 4.13 -3.22 0.55
C VAL A 75 3.94 -4.15 1.75
N ARG A 76 4.30 -3.72 2.96
CA ARG A 76 4.10 -4.49 4.19
C ARG A 76 2.64 -4.88 4.39
N SER A 77 1.72 -3.94 4.18
CA SER A 77 0.27 -4.19 4.31
C SER A 77 -0.25 -5.21 3.29
N LEU A 78 0.21 -5.12 2.03
CA LEU A 78 -0.18 -6.05 0.97
C LEU A 78 0.45 -7.44 1.16
N LYS A 79 1.71 -7.52 1.59
CA LYS A 79 2.37 -8.79 1.99
C LYS A 79 1.55 -9.52 3.05
N ARG A 80 1.13 -8.82 4.12
CA ARG A 80 0.29 -9.40 5.19
C ARG A 80 -1.06 -9.92 4.71
N ARG A 81 -1.59 -9.38 3.61
CA ARG A 81 -2.85 -9.85 2.99
C ARG A 81 -2.63 -11.06 2.06
N GLY A 82 -1.38 -11.46 1.81
CA GLY A 82 -1.03 -12.58 0.94
C GLY A 82 -1.15 -12.21 -0.54
N TYR A 83 -0.55 -11.09 -0.92
CA TYR A 83 -0.37 -10.70 -2.32
C TYR A 83 1.09 -10.91 -2.74
N GLY A 84 1.28 -11.31 -4.00
CA GLY A 84 2.59 -11.52 -4.61
C GLY A 84 3.16 -10.25 -5.24
N ARG A 85 4.39 -10.35 -5.74
CA ARG A 85 5.20 -9.24 -6.23
C ARG A 85 4.53 -8.45 -7.34
N ARG A 86 3.90 -9.12 -8.31
CA ARG A 86 3.21 -8.42 -9.41
C ARG A 86 2.05 -7.57 -8.92
N ARG A 87 1.36 -8.02 -7.86
CA ARG A 87 0.25 -7.25 -7.29
C ARG A 87 0.75 -6.06 -6.47
N LEU A 88 1.87 -6.24 -5.77
CA LEU A 88 2.57 -5.16 -5.06
C LEU A 88 2.95 -4.03 -6.03
N GLU A 89 3.60 -4.37 -7.15
CA GLU A 89 3.98 -3.42 -8.20
C GLU A 89 2.77 -2.68 -8.80
N LEU A 90 1.71 -3.40 -9.13
CA LEU A 90 0.50 -2.80 -9.68
C LEU A 90 -0.16 -1.84 -8.69
N ASP A 91 -0.24 -2.20 -7.41
CA ASP A 91 -0.88 -1.36 -6.40
C ASP A 91 -0.02 -0.13 -6.04
N LEU A 92 1.32 -0.23 -6.10
CA LEU A 92 2.24 0.91 -5.99
C LEU A 92 2.03 1.90 -7.14
N ARG A 93 2.08 1.42 -8.38
CA ARG A 93 1.85 2.25 -9.59
C ARG A 93 0.48 2.90 -9.59
N ARG A 94 -0.57 2.14 -9.26
CA ARG A 94 -1.96 2.65 -9.20
C ARG A 94 -2.15 3.79 -8.20
N ARG A 95 -1.33 3.84 -7.15
CA ARG A 95 -1.41 4.88 -6.12
C ARG A 95 -0.47 6.06 -6.38
N GLY A 96 0.31 6.00 -7.46
CA GLY A 96 1.22 7.07 -7.85
C GLY A 96 2.52 7.07 -7.05
N ALA A 97 3.03 5.90 -6.66
CA ALA A 97 4.41 5.82 -6.16
C ALA A 97 5.38 6.17 -7.28
N ASP A 98 6.36 7.04 -7.00
CA ASP A 98 7.50 7.25 -7.90
C ASP A 98 8.25 5.94 -8.14
N GLU A 99 8.92 5.84 -9.29
CA GLU A 99 9.68 4.65 -9.68
C GLU A 99 10.76 4.28 -8.65
N THR A 100 11.43 5.30 -8.08
CA THR A 100 12.47 5.11 -7.07
C THR A 100 11.87 4.53 -5.79
N ALA A 101 10.80 5.14 -5.28
CA ALA A 101 10.10 4.68 -4.08
C ALA A 101 9.52 3.27 -4.26
N ALA A 102 8.96 2.96 -5.43
CA ALA A 102 8.44 1.64 -5.75
C ALA A 102 9.56 0.59 -5.77
N ARG A 103 10.71 0.90 -6.37
CA ARG A 103 11.87 0.00 -6.42
C ARG A 103 12.43 -0.27 -5.03
N THR A 104 12.69 0.78 -4.24
CA THR A 104 13.22 0.65 -2.86
C THR A 104 12.26 -0.15 -1.98
N ALA A 105 10.95 0.05 -2.13
CA ALA A 105 9.96 -0.70 -1.36
C ALA A 105 9.86 -2.18 -1.72
N LEU A 106 10.24 -2.54 -2.96
CA LEU A 106 10.21 -3.92 -3.46
C LEU A 106 11.55 -4.65 -3.34
N GLU A 107 12.66 -3.95 -3.13
CA GLU A 107 13.98 -4.54 -2.90
C GLU A 107 14.01 -5.63 -1.81
N PRO A 108 13.36 -5.45 -0.63
CA PRO A 108 13.33 -6.49 0.40
C PRO A 108 12.29 -7.60 0.13
N VAL A 109 11.74 -7.67 -1.10
CA VAL A 109 10.82 -8.74 -1.52
C VAL A 109 11.59 -9.66 -2.45
N ASP A 110 12.31 -10.60 -1.84
CA ASP A 110 13.01 -11.66 -2.55
C ASP A 110 12.09 -12.85 -2.90
N ASP A 111 12.68 -13.81 -3.60
CA ASP A 111 11.97 -14.98 -4.12
C ASP A 111 11.59 -15.98 -3.01
N GLU A 112 12.36 -16.04 -1.93
CA GLU A 112 12.14 -16.92 -0.78
C GLU A 112 10.96 -16.39 0.05
N ASP A 113 10.98 -15.11 0.38
CA ASP A 113 9.91 -14.38 1.06
C ASP A 113 8.58 -14.44 0.25
N GLU A 114 8.65 -14.39 -1.08
CA GLU A 114 7.48 -14.60 -1.94
C GLU A 114 6.99 -16.06 -1.93
N LEU A 115 7.89 -17.04 -1.93
CA LEU A 115 7.58 -18.46 -1.86
C LEU A 115 6.90 -18.85 -0.54
N GLU A 116 7.45 -18.42 0.59
CA GLU A 116 6.86 -18.67 1.92
C GLU A 116 5.43 -18.14 2.01
N ARG A 117 5.19 -16.91 1.51
CA ARG A 117 3.85 -16.34 1.46
C ARG A 117 2.91 -17.13 0.55
N ALA A 118 3.39 -17.55 -0.61
CA ALA A 118 2.59 -18.33 -1.54
C ALA A 118 2.20 -19.68 -0.92
N ALA A 119 3.12 -20.34 -0.22
CA ALA A 119 2.88 -21.58 0.52
C ALA A 119 1.84 -21.38 1.64
N ALA A 120 1.97 -20.31 2.43
CA ALA A 120 1.00 -19.99 3.48
C ALA A 120 -0.41 -19.72 2.92
N VAL A 121 -0.51 -19.01 1.79
CA VAL A 121 -1.80 -18.78 1.10
C VAL A 121 -2.36 -20.08 0.55
N ALA A 122 -1.52 -20.94 -0.03
CA ALA A 122 -1.92 -22.24 -0.56
C ALA A 122 -2.43 -23.20 0.53
N ALA A 123 -1.75 -23.26 1.67
CA ALA A 123 -2.18 -24.06 2.82
C ALA A 123 -3.57 -23.63 3.32
N ARG A 124 -3.80 -22.32 3.46
CA ARG A 124 -5.12 -21.76 3.82
C ARG A 124 -6.18 -22.07 2.77
N PHE A 125 -5.84 -21.96 1.49
CA PHE A 125 -6.77 -22.25 0.39
C PHE A 125 -7.22 -23.71 0.42
N ARG A 126 -6.29 -24.66 0.58
CA ARG A 126 -6.60 -26.10 0.66
C ARG A 126 -7.43 -26.44 1.89
N SER A 127 -7.12 -25.88 3.05
CA SER A 127 -7.90 -26.08 4.26
C SER A 127 -9.36 -25.63 4.09
N SER A 128 -9.59 -24.51 3.41
CA SER A 128 -10.94 -24.00 3.14
C SER A 128 -11.64 -24.66 1.96
N HIS A 129 -10.89 -25.29 1.03
CA HIS A 129 -11.43 -25.85 -0.20
C HIS A 129 -10.76 -27.19 -0.58
N PRO A 130 -10.94 -28.25 0.23
CA PRO A 130 -10.22 -29.51 0.07
C PRO A 130 -10.55 -30.26 -1.22
N SER A 131 -11.71 -30.01 -1.83
CA SER A 131 -12.13 -30.62 -3.10
C SER A 131 -11.64 -29.91 -4.36
N ARG A 132 -10.93 -28.78 -4.22
CA ARG A 132 -10.42 -28.00 -5.36
C ARG A 132 -9.10 -28.58 -5.84
N ASP A 133 -8.95 -28.65 -7.16
CA ASP A 133 -7.76 -29.15 -7.82
C ASP A 133 -6.57 -28.17 -7.77
N ALA A 134 -5.41 -28.68 -8.18
CA ALA A 134 -4.19 -27.90 -8.34
C ALA A 134 -4.37 -26.70 -9.30
N ALA A 135 -5.18 -26.84 -10.34
CA ALA A 135 -5.48 -25.76 -11.28
C ALA A 135 -6.28 -24.62 -10.64
N ALA A 136 -7.21 -24.93 -9.72
CA ALA A 136 -7.92 -23.92 -8.94
C ALA A 136 -6.98 -23.18 -7.97
N LEU A 137 -6.04 -23.89 -7.35
CA LEU A 137 -5.00 -23.28 -6.51
C LEU A 137 -4.09 -22.36 -7.33
N ALA A 138 -3.59 -22.83 -8.49
CA ALA A 138 -2.76 -22.03 -9.38
C ALA A 138 -3.44 -20.71 -9.78
N ARG A 139 -4.70 -20.79 -10.24
CA ARG A 139 -5.50 -19.59 -10.57
C ARG A 139 -5.75 -18.70 -9.35
N HIS A 140 -5.87 -19.26 -8.15
CA HIS A 140 -6.00 -18.45 -6.92
C HIS A 140 -4.74 -17.64 -6.66
N LEU A 141 -3.56 -18.27 -6.73
CA LEU A 141 -2.28 -17.61 -6.53
C LEU A 141 -1.97 -16.60 -7.64
N GLU A 142 -2.32 -16.91 -8.89
CA GLU A 142 -2.20 -15.97 -10.01
C GLU A 142 -3.03 -14.69 -9.78
N ARG A 143 -4.29 -14.82 -9.34
CA ARG A 143 -5.13 -13.66 -8.99
C ARG A 143 -4.59 -12.86 -7.80
N ARG A 144 -3.79 -13.49 -6.93
CA ARG A 144 -3.06 -12.81 -5.85
C ARG A 144 -1.77 -12.14 -6.34
N GLY A 145 -1.35 -12.40 -7.58
CA GLY A 145 -0.21 -11.78 -8.24
C GLY A 145 1.14 -12.39 -7.87
N PHE A 146 1.16 -13.66 -7.46
CA PHE A 146 2.41 -14.41 -7.30
C PHE A 146 3.07 -14.67 -8.66
N LEU A 147 4.40 -14.79 -8.68
CA LEU A 147 5.15 -15.08 -9.89
C LEU A 147 4.87 -16.51 -10.41
N PRO A 148 4.87 -16.73 -11.74
CA PRO A 148 4.63 -18.06 -12.32
C PRO A 148 5.55 -19.15 -11.78
N ARG A 149 6.84 -18.83 -11.55
CA ARG A 149 7.82 -19.76 -10.94
C ARG A 149 7.37 -20.22 -9.55
N THR A 150 6.97 -19.28 -8.71
CA THR A 150 6.54 -19.53 -7.33
C THR A 150 5.26 -20.35 -7.30
N ILE A 151 4.32 -20.06 -8.21
CA ILE A 151 3.08 -20.82 -8.36
C ILE A 151 3.39 -22.27 -8.73
N GLY A 152 4.30 -22.49 -9.69
CA GLY A 152 4.75 -23.82 -10.10
C GLY A 152 5.34 -24.61 -8.93
N THR A 153 6.28 -24.02 -8.19
CA THR A 153 6.90 -24.64 -7.01
C THR A 153 5.87 -25.03 -5.96
N VAL A 154 4.99 -24.11 -5.56
CA VAL A 154 3.99 -24.36 -4.52
C VAL A 154 2.97 -25.40 -4.95
N VAL A 155 2.52 -25.38 -6.21
CA VAL A 155 1.55 -26.36 -6.71
C VAL A 155 2.19 -27.75 -6.78
N PHE A 156 3.45 -27.86 -7.19
CA PHE A 156 4.19 -29.12 -7.27
C PHE A 156 4.46 -29.73 -5.89
N ASP A 157 5.04 -28.94 -4.97
CA ASP A 157 5.34 -29.36 -3.61
C ASP A 157 4.10 -29.93 -2.91
N THR A 158 2.97 -29.28 -3.14
CA THR A 158 1.73 -29.62 -2.47
C THR A 158 0.93 -30.74 -3.12
N ALA A 159 1.32 -31.15 -4.33
CA ALA A 159 0.82 -32.35 -5.00
C ALA A 159 1.60 -33.63 -4.60
N GLY A 160 2.55 -33.52 -3.66
CA GLY A 160 3.34 -34.65 -3.16
C GLY A 160 4.77 -34.74 -3.70
N GLY A 161 5.28 -33.66 -4.29
CA GLY A 161 6.67 -33.54 -4.74
C GLY A 161 7.54 -32.80 -3.72
N GLY A 162 7.75 -33.39 -2.54
CA GLY A 162 8.67 -32.84 -1.55
C GLY A 162 10.11 -32.92 -2.07
N ILE A 163 10.73 -31.77 -2.29
CA ILE A 163 12.19 -31.67 -2.33
C ILE A 163 12.65 -31.32 -0.93
N ALA A 164 13.21 -32.32 -0.27
CA ALA A 164 14.05 -32.13 0.90
C ALA A 164 15.29 -31.32 0.45
N GLU A 165 15.38 -30.06 0.85
CA GLU A 165 16.66 -29.39 1.03
C GLU A 165 16.98 -29.57 2.53
N GLY A 166 17.85 -30.50 2.92
CA GLY A 166 19.19 -30.69 2.38
C GLY A 166 20.12 -29.91 3.29
N GLU A 167 20.49 -30.55 4.39
CA GLU A 167 21.40 -30.07 5.42
C GLU A 167 22.61 -29.36 4.84
N MET A 168 22.88 -28.12 5.29
CA MET A 168 24.23 -27.57 5.29
C MET A 168 24.69 -27.43 6.73
N GLN A 169 24.91 -28.57 7.37
CA GLN A 169 25.78 -28.65 8.54
C GLN A 169 27.20 -28.87 8.06
N GLY A 170 28.09 -27.95 8.44
CA GLY A 170 29.51 -28.22 8.59
C GLY A 170 30.38 -27.56 7.56
N GLU A 171 31.05 -26.48 7.97
CA GLU A 171 32.50 -26.58 8.11
C GLU A 171 32.90 -26.11 9.51
N SER A 172 33.37 -27.10 10.26
CA SER A 172 34.11 -26.98 11.51
C SER A 172 35.46 -26.33 11.20
N SER A 173 35.73 -25.14 11.72
CA SER A 173 37.11 -24.66 11.81
C SER A 173 37.81 -25.44 12.91
N CYS A 174 38.91 -26.09 12.55
CA CYS A 174 39.98 -26.44 13.49
C CYS A 174 40.58 -25.18 14.11
#